data_AF-A0A8I6AGT7-F1
#
_entry.id   AF-A0A8I6AGT7-F1
#
_cell.length_a   1.000
_cell.length_b   1.000
_cell.length_c   1.000
_cell.angle_alpha   90.00
_cell.angle_beta   90.00
_cell.angle_gamma   90.00
#
_symmetry.space_group_name_H-M   'P 1'
#
loop_
_entity.id
_entity.type
_entity.pdbx_description
1 polymer ?
#
loop_
_entity_poly.entity_id
_entity_poly.type
_entity_poly.pdbx_seq_one_letter_code
_entity_poly.pdbx_strand_id
1 'polypeptide(L)'
;MASGDTKTSVKHAHPCAERLSLQQEEGEAEDYCTPGAFELERLFWKGSPQYTHVNEVWPRLHVGDEATALDRYGLQKAGFTHVLNAAHGRWNVDTGPDYYRDMAIEYHGVEADDVPTFDLSIFFYSAAAFIDSALQDDHKLLLNGRGLAGLEEDKARFSVSSQNSVMT
;
A
#
# COMPACT_ATOMS: atom_id res chain seq x y z
N MET A 1 37.33 33.35 45.08
CA MET A 1 35.91 33.40 45.49
C MET A 1 35.07 33.58 44.24
N ALA A 2 33.99 32.82 44.17
CA ALA A 2 33.08 32.71 43.04
C ALA A 2 32.37 34.03 42.69
N SER A 3 31.80 34.08 41.48
CA SER A 3 30.35 34.26 41.25
C SER A 3 30.05 35.22 40.10
N GLY A 4 29.16 34.80 39.19
CA GLY A 4 28.40 35.71 38.34
C GLY A 4 28.01 35.18 36.95
N ASP A 5 27.02 34.29 36.89
CA ASP A 5 26.25 33.90 35.68
C ASP A 5 25.50 35.13 35.06
N THR A 6 25.09 35.22 33.79
CA THR A 6 24.09 34.39 33.07
C THR A 6 23.85 34.91 31.62
N LYS A 7 23.36 34.00 30.77
CA LYS A 7 22.34 34.15 29.70
C LYS A 7 22.74 34.71 28.31
N THR A 8 23.02 33.79 27.38
CA THR A 8 22.94 34.00 25.92
C THR A 8 21.53 33.70 25.40
N SER A 9 21.00 34.60 24.55
CA SER A 9 19.73 34.46 23.84
C SER A 9 20.01 34.32 22.34
N VAL A 10 19.41 33.30 21.74
CA VAL A 10 19.50 32.93 20.32
C VAL A 10 18.56 33.80 19.49
N LYS A 11 19.05 34.39 18.37
CA LYS A 11 18.25 34.73 17.18
C LYS A 11 19.15 34.70 15.92
N HIS A 12 19.16 33.58 15.20
CA HIS A 12 19.61 33.54 13.80
C HIS A 12 18.51 32.91 12.96
N ALA A 13 17.74 33.77 12.28
CA ALA A 13 16.91 33.38 11.15
C ALA A 13 17.73 33.67 9.87
N HIS A 14 17.84 32.70 8.98
CA HIS A 14 18.39 32.87 7.64
C HIS A 14 17.30 32.66 6.58
N PRO A 15 17.34 33.40 5.45
CA PRO A 15 16.21 33.59 4.56
C PRO A 15 16.06 32.45 3.53
N CYS A 16 14.83 32.35 3.04
CA CYS A 16 14.31 31.37 2.09
C CYS A 16 14.97 31.44 0.70
N ALA A 17 15.07 30.25 0.10
CA ALA A 17 15.74 29.82 -1.12
C ALA A 17 15.68 30.74 -2.36
N GLU A 18 16.81 30.78 -3.07
CA GLU A 18 16.92 31.30 -4.43
C GLU A 18 16.14 30.45 -5.46
N ARG A 19 15.62 31.18 -6.44
CA ARG A 19 14.69 30.79 -7.50
C ARG A 19 15.47 30.19 -8.67
N LEU A 20 15.31 28.89 -8.94
CA LEU A 20 15.62 28.31 -10.24
C LEU A 20 14.31 28.08 -11.00
N SER A 21 14.17 28.85 -12.06
CA SER A 21 13.03 28.94 -12.95
C SER A 21 12.87 27.68 -13.82
N LEU A 22 11.79 26.94 -13.60
CA LEU A 22 11.21 26.00 -14.57
C LEU A 22 9.97 26.65 -15.20
N GLN A 23 9.90 26.54 -16.52
CA GLN A 23 8.85 27.10 -17.35
C GLN A 23 7.50 26.45 -17.02
N GLN A 24 6.52 27.32 -16.83
CA GLN A 24 5.21 27.08 -16.28
C GLN A 24 4.29 26.54 -17.38
N GLU A 25 3.88 25.27 -17.28
CA GLU A 25 2.61 24.83 -17.87
C GLU A 25 1.52 25.18 -16.85
N GLU A 26 0.74 26.22 -17.14
CA GLU A 26 -0.40 26.65 -16.30
C GLU A 26 -1.54 25.64 -16.42
N GLY A 27 -1.44 24.55 -15.66
CA GLY A 27 -2.61 23.86 -15.13
C GLY A 27 -2.99 24.52 -13.82
N GLU A 28 -4.27 24.86 -13.63
CA GLU A 28 -4.80 25.39 -12.38
C GLU A 28 -4.36 24.47 -11.22
N ALA A 29 -3.45 24.98 -10.37
CA ALA A 29 -3.06 24.29 -9.16
C ALA A 29 -4.20 24.41 -8.16
N GLU A 30 -5.18 23.51 -8.29
CA GLU A 30 -6.13 23.21 -7.22
C GLU A 30 -5.31 22.90 -5.95
N ASP A 31 -5.43 23.76 -4.93
CA ASP A 31 -4.72 23.60 -3.66
C ASP A 31 -5.13 22.26 -3.02
N TYR A 32 -4.18 21.34 -2.88
CA TYR A 32 -4.44 20.03 -2.28
C TYR A 32 -4.87 20.18 -0.82
N CYS A 33 -6.04 19.62 -0.50
CA CYS A 33 -6.51 19.46 0.88
C CYS A 33 -6.62 17.96 1.20
N THR A 34 -6.11 17.54 2.37
CA THR A 34 -6.21 16.14 2.79
C THR A 34 -7.69 15.75 2.99
N PRO A 35 -8.20 14.74 2.27
CA PRO A 35 -9.57 14.30 2.41
C PRO A 35 -9.82 13.68 3.79
N GLY A 36 -11.04 13.83 4.31
CA GLY A 36 -11.48 13.10 5.50
C GLY A 36 -11.72 11.62 5.22
N ALA A 37 -11.80 10.79 6.26
CA ALA A 37 -11.99 9.33 6.14
C ALA A 37 -13.20 8.96 5.28
N PHE A 38 -14.34 9.65 5.46
CA PHE A 38 -15.54 9.44 4.66
C PHE A 38 -15.34 9.67 3.15
N GLU A 39 -14.59 10.70 2.78
CA GLU A 39 -14.32 10.97 1.35
C GLU A 39 -13.39 9.92 0.75
N LEU A 40 -12.42 9.41 1.54
CA LEU A 40 -11.57 8.29 1.13
C LEU A 40 -12.39 7.00 0.91
N GLU A 41 -13.28 6.64 1.84
CA GLU A 41 -14.19 5.50 1.68
C GLU A 41 -15.06 5.63 0.44
N ARG A 42 -15.61 6.83 0.21
CA ARG A 42 -16.42 7.12 -0.97
C ARG A 42 -15.64 6.98 -2.27
N LEU A 43 -14.36 7.34 -2.29
CA LEU A 43 -13.49 7.16 -3.46
C LEU A 43 -13.29 5.67 -3.78
N PHE A 44 -13.09 4.82 -2.78
CA PHE A 44 -12.97 3.37 -2.98
C PHE A 44 -14.23 2.77 -3.63
N TRP A 45 -15.43 3.17 -3.19
CA TRP A 45 -16.69 2.58 -3.68
C TRP A 45 -17.15 3.06 -5.06
N LYS A 46 -16.67 4.21 -5.53
CA LYS A 46 -17.04 4.75 -6.85
C LYS A 46 -16.28 4.09 -8.01
N GLY A 47 -15.20 3.38 -7.72
CA GLY A 47 -14.44 2.66 -8.73
C GLY A 47 -15.23 1.51 -9.34
N SER A 48 -14.95 1.19 -10.61
CA SER A 48 -15.36 -0.07 -11.25
C SER A 48 -14.14 -0.86 -11.71
N PRO A 49 -13.28 -1.32 -10.77
CA PRO A 49 -12.16 -2.18 -11.14
C PRO A 49 -12.66 -3.50 -11.71
N GLN A 50 -11.90 -4.09 -12.62
CA GLN A 50 -12.11 -5.48 -13.02
C GLN A 50 -11.67 -6.37 -11.88
N TYR A 51 -12.58 -7.21 -11.37
CA TYR A 51 -12.26 -8.15 -10.31
C TYR A 51 -11.64 -9.40 -10.93
N THR A 52 -10.32 -9.45 -10.96
CA THR A 52 -9.54 -10.59 -11.41
C THR A 52 -8.64 -11.10 -10.29
N HIS A 53 -8.18 -12.34 -10.39
CA HIS A 53 -7.27 -12.92 -9.40
C HIS A 53 -5.96 -12.12 -9.23
N VAL A 54 -5.52 -11.42 -10.29
CA VAL A 54 -4.31 -10.59 -10.25
C VAL A 54 -4.43 -9.40 -11.21
N ASN A 55 -3.98 -8.23 -10.77
CA ASN A 55 -3.96 -7.00 -11.56
C ASN A 55 -2.59 -6.31 -11.44
N GLU A 56 -2.04 -5.83 -12.56
CA GLU A 56 -0.91 -4.91 -12.54
C GLU A 56 -1.42 -3.51 -12.15
N VAL A 57 -1.01 -3.02 -10.98
CA VAL A 57 -1.48 -1.73 -10.43
C VAL A 57 -0.45 -0.61 -10.60
N TRP A 58 0.79 -1.00 -10.87
CA TRP A 58 1.92 -0.14 -11.20
C TRP A 58 2.90 -0.97 -12.05
N PRO A 59 3.72 -0.39 -12.94
CA PRO A 59 4.65 -1.15 -13.76
C PRO A 59 5.42 -2.22 -12.95
N ARG A 60 5.20 -3.49 -13.32
CA ARG A 60 5.75 -4.72 -12.71
C ARG A 60 5.30 -5.05 -11.28
N LEU A 61 4.47 -4.21 -10.67
CA LEU A 61 3.85 -4.46 -9.37
C LEU A 61 2.41 -4.94 -9.55
N HIS A 62 2.18 -6.18 -9.12
CA HIS A 62 0.89 -6.83 -9.25
C HIS A 62 0.26 -7.00 -7.87
N VAL A 63 -1.04 -6.74 -7.76
CA VAL A 63 -1.84 -7.11 -6.59
C VAL A 63 -2.66 -8.32 -6.96
N GLY A 64 -2.59 -9.38 -6.16
CA GLY A 64 -3.36 -10.59 -6.40
C GLY A 64 -3.86 -11.26 -5.13
N ASP A 65 -4.63 -12.31 -5.33
CA ASP A 65 -5.21 -13.10 -4.25
C ASP A 65 -4.36 -14.32 -3.88
N GLU A 66 -4.86 -15.08 -2.90
CA GLU A 66 -4.26 -16.35 -2.47
C GLU A 66 -4.15 -17.36 -3.62
N ALA A 67 -5.15 -17.44 -4.50
CA ALA A 67 -5.13 -18.38 -5.62
C ALA A 67 -3.94 -18.11 -6.55
N THR A 68 -3.65 -16.83 -6.81
CA THR A 68 -2.48 -16.42 -7.60
C THR A 68 -1.17 -16.78 -6.90
N ALA A 69 -1.07 -16.55 -5.58
CA ALA A 69 0.13 -16.87 -4.81
C ALA A 69 0.44 -18.37 -4.75
N LEU A 70 -0.59 -19.21 -4.81
CA LEU A 70 -0.50 -20.68 -4.83
C LEU A 70 -0.24 -21.26 -6.24
N ASP A 71 -0.41 -20.48 -7.31
CA ASP A 71 -0.11 -20.95 -8.68
C ASP A 71 1.38 -20.80 -9.01
N ARG A 72 2.21 -21.67 -8.43
CA ARG A 72 3.67 -21.69 -8.69
C ARG A 72 4.03 -21.73 -10.17
N TYR A 73 3.27 -22.48 -10.97
CA TYR A 73 3.52 -22.58 -12.41
C TYR A 73 3.17 -21.28 -13.12
N GLY A 74 2.03 -20.66 -12.80
CA GLY A 74 1.64 -19.35 -13.28
C GLY A 74 2.67 -18.28 -12.93
N LEU A 75 3.14 -18.27 -11.68
CA LEU A 75 4.17 -17.33 -11.21
C LEU A 75 5.46 -17.46 -12.01
N GLN A 76 5.96 -18.69 -12.17
CA GLN A 76 7.18 -18.95 -12.94
C GLN A 76 7.01 -18.56 -14.41
N LYS A 77 5.90 -18.97 -15.03
CA LYS A 77 5.62 -18.69 -16.44
C LYS A 77 5.47 -17.19 -16.71
N ALA A 78 4.90 -16.44 -15.78
CA ALA A 78 4.73 -14.99 -15.88
C ALA A 78 6.00 -14.19 -15.50
N GLY A 79 7.05 -14.88 -15.03
CA GLY A 79 8.34 -14.29 -14.68
C GLY A 79 8.33 -13.52 -13.35
N PHE A 80 7.51 -13.94 -12.38
CA PHE A 80 7.58 -13.37 -11.04
C PHE A 80 8.87 -13.80 -10.34
N THR A 81 9.44 -12.85 -9.60
CA THR A 81 10.74 -12.98 -8.91
C THR A 81 10.64 -12.57 -7.45
N HIS A 82 9.59 -11.84 -7.07
CA HIS A 82 9.36 -11.38 -5.72
C HIS A 82 7.91 -11.63 -5.32
N VAL A 83 7.69 -12.11 -4.10
CA VAL A 83 6.36 -12.29 -3.50
C VAL A 83 6.36 -11.60 -2.14
N LEU A 84 5.50 -10.60 -1.98
CA LEU A 84 5.13 -10.01 -0.70
C LEU A 84 3.77 -10.58 -0.28
N ASN A 85 3.75 -11.40 0.76
CA ASN A 85 2.52 -11.92 1.35
C ASN A 85 2.10 -11.04 2.55
N ALA A 86 1.09 -10.20 2.35
CA ALA A 86 0.51 -9.33 3.36
C ALA A 86 -0.40 -10.05 4.37
N ALA A 87 -0.66 -11.34 4.17
CA ALA A 87 -1.42 -12.20 5.06
C ALA A 87 -0.58 -13.45 5.39
N HIS A 88 0.69 -13.25 5.75
CA HIS A 88 1.57 -14.34 6.16
C HIS A 88 1.08 -14.97 7.46
N GLY A 89 1.36 -16.27 7.64
CA GLY A 89 1.16 -16.98 8.89
C GLY A 89 0.30 -18.23 8.74
N ARG A 90 0.47 -19.14 9.70
CA ARG A 90 -0.19 -20.47 9.71
C ARG A 90 -1.72 -20.42 9.68
N TRP A 91 -2.30 -19.36 10.23
CA TRP A 91 -3.74 -19.16 10.28
C TRP A 91 -4.27 -18.29 9.12
N ASN A 92 -3.36 -17.84 8.26
CA ASN A 92 -3.62 -16.99 7.10
C ASN A 92 -3.13 -17.72 5.83
N VAL A 93 -2.50 -17.02 4.89
CA VAL A 93 -1.95 -17.62 3.66
C VAL A 93 -0.59 -18.26 3.97
N ASP A 94 -0.62 -19.56 4.27
CA ASP A 94 0.54 -20.34 4.73
C ASP A 94 1.40 -20.87 3.57
N THR A 95 2.05 -19.95 2.85
CA THR A 95 3.08 -20.30 1.86
C THR A 95 4.48 -20.27 2.49
N GLY A 96 4.92 -19.09 2.94
CA GLY A 96 6.29 -18.89 3.43
C GLY A 96 7.36 -19.08 2.33
N PRO A 97 8.64 -18.86 2.65
CA PRO A 97 9.73 -19.00 1.68
C PRO A 97 9.90 -20.44 1.18
N ASP A 98 9.66 -21.45 2.04
CA ASP A 98 9.84 -22.86 1.70
C ASP A 98 8.89 -23.33 0.59
N TYR A 99 7.70 -22.74 0.48
CA TYR A 99 6.77 -23.02 -0.61
C TYR A 99 7.35 -22.68 -1.99
N TYR A 100 8.22 -21.67 -2.05
CA TYR A 100 8.88 -21.19 -3.27
C TYR A 100 10.34 -21.67 -3.41
N ARG A 101 10.83 -22.59 -2.55
CA ARG A 101 12.25 -22.98 -2.45
C ARG A 101 12.95 -23.41 -3.74
N ASP A 102 12.19 -23.91 -4.72
CA ASP A 102 12.71 -24.39 -6.02
C ASP A 102 12.47 -23.36 -7.14
N MET A 103 12.11 -22.14 -6.78
CA MET A 103 11.83 -21.02 -7.67
C MET A 103 12.83 -19.90 -7.36
N ALA A 104 13.18 -19.11 -8.37
CA ALA A 104 13.96 -17.89 -8.18
C ALA A 104 13.05 -16.77 -7.66
N ILE A 105 12.42 -17.01 -6.51
CA ILE A 105 11.51 -16.07 -5.85
C ILE A 105 12.10 -15.66 -4.50
N GLU A 106 12.25 -14.35 -4.32
CA GLU A 106 12.46 -13.74 -3.02
C GLU A 106 11.12 -13.51 -2.32
N TYR A 107 11.08 -13.79 -1.02
CA TYR A 107 9.85 -13.80 -0.25
C TYR A 107 9.91 -12.81 0.92
N HIS A 108 8.87 -12.01 1.06
CA HIS A 108 8.64 -11.15 2.23
C HIS A 108 7.26 -11.44 2.82
N GLY A 109 7.21 -11.90 4.07
CA GLY A 109 5.97 -12.18 4.79
C GLY A 109 5.66 -11.08 5.80
N VAL A 110 4.45 -10.53 5.74
CA VAL A 110 3.88 -9.66 6.76
C VAL A 110 2.73 -10.42 7.42
N GLU A 111 2.90 -10.75 8.70
CA GLU A 111 1.86 -11.39 9.51
C GLU A 111 0.88 -10.32 9.98
N ALA A 112 -0.13 -10.04 9.15
CA ALA A 112 -1.16 -9.07 9.42
C ALA A 112 -2.57 -9.66 9.37
N ASP A 113 -3.40 -9.19 10.29
CA ASP A 113 -4.83 -9.49 10.32
C ASP A 113 -5.61 -8.39 9.60
N ASP A 114 -6.60 -8.77 8.79
CA ASP A 114 -7.51 -7.85 8.11
C ASP A 114 -8.60 -7.36 9.07
N VAL A 115 -8.19 -6.57 10.08
CA VAL A 115 -9.08 -5.93 11.05
C VAL A 115 -8.69 -4.48 11.27
N PRO A 116 -9.64 -3.55 11.48
CA PRO A 116 -9.33 -2.12 11.65
C PRO A 116 -8.45 -1.79 12.87
N THR A 117 -8.36 -2.70 13.83
CA THR A 117 -7.56 -2.55 15.05
C THR A 117 -6.12 -3.03 14.90
N PHE A 118 -5.78 -3.69 13.80
CA PHE A 118 -4.42 -4.14 13.53
C PHE A 118 -3.56 -2.96 13.07
N ASP A 119 -2.42 -2.74 13.73
CA ASP A 119 -1.50 -1.69 13.33
C ASP A 119 -0.63 -2.14 12.15
N LEU A 120 -1.15 -1.95 10.94
CA LEU A 120 -0.41 -2.26 9.71
C LEU A 120 0.76 -1.28 9.46
N SER A 121 0.75 -0.11 10.12
CA SER A 121 1.67 0.98 9.79
C SER A 121 3.13 0.65 10.11
N ILE A 122 3.35 -0.24 11.09
CA ILE A 122 4.70 -0.70 11.47
C ILE A 122 5.42 -1.43 10.33
N PHE A 123 4.68 -1.96 9.35
CA PHE A 123 5.24 -2.70 8.22
C PHE A 123 5.49 -1.82 6.98
N PHE A 124 4.97 -0.59 6.94
CA PHE A 124 5.00 0.24 5.72
C PHE A 124 6.42 0.44 5.17
N TYR A 125 7.38 0.81 6.01
CA TYR A 125 8.76 1.04 5.55
C TYR A 125 9.46 -0.26 5.12
N SER A 126 9.25 -1.35 5.86
CA SER A 126 9.80 -2.67 5.53
C SER A 126 9.29 -3.17 4.18
N ALA A 127 7.96 -3.16 4.02
CA ALA A 127 7.30 -3.59 2.79
C ALA A 127 7.68 -2.68 1.60
N ALA A 128 7.69 -1.36 1.80
CA ALA A 128 8.07 -0.41 0.76
C ALA A 128 9.53 -0.61 0.32
N ALA A 129 10.47 -0.86 1.25
CA ALA A 129 11.86 -1.13 0.91
C ALA A 129 12.01 -2.41 0.07
N PHE A 130 11.26 -3.47 0.39
CA PHE A 130 11.25 -4.70 -0.41
C PHE A 130 10.66 -4.49 -1.81
N ILE A 131 9.61 -3.68 -1.93
CA ILE A 131 9.01 -3.33 -3.23
C ILE A 131 10.00 -2.48 -4.05
N ASP A 132 10.59 -1.47 -3.44
CA ASP A 132 11.54 -0.56 -4.09
C ASP A 132 12.77 -1.32 -4.61
N SER A 133 13.36 -2.21 -3.81
CA SER A 133 14.52 -3.02 -4.24
C SER A 133 14.18 -3.89 -5.44
N ALA A 134 13.02 -4.55 -5.43
CA ALA A 134 12.59 -5.36 -6.57
C ALA A 134 12.41 -4.50 -7.84
N LEU A 135 11.75 -3.35 -7.72
CA LEU A 135 11.45 -2.52 -8.89
C LEU A 135 12.69 -1.84 -9.49
N GLN A 136 13.72 -1.56 -8.68
CA GLN A 136 15.02 -1.02 -9.13
C GLN A 136 15.78 -1.98 -10.05
N ASP A 137 15.66 -3.29 -9.80
CA ASP A 137 16.29 -4.34 -10.61
C ASP A 137 15.39 -4.82 -11.78
N ASP A 138 14.39 -4.02 -12.15
CA ASP A 138 13.38 -4.33 -13.18
C ASP A 138 12.64 -5.66 -12.94
N HIS A 139 12.55 -6.09 -11.68
CA HIS A 139 11.91 -7.35 -11.29
C HIS A 139 10.39 -7.24 -11.23
N LYS A 140 9.73 -8.40 -11.41
CA LYS A 140 8.27 -8.51 -11.30
C LYS A 140 7.87 -9.03 -9.92
N LEU A 141 7.03 -8.27 -9.23
CA LEU A 141 6.60 -8.50 -7.86
C LEU A 141 5.09 -8.76 -7.78
N LEU A 142 4.71 -9.77 -6.99
CA LEU A 142 3.34 -10.01 -6.56
C LEU A 142 3.20 -9.56 -5.10
N LEU A 143 2.26 -8.66 -4.84
CA LEU A 143 1.72 -8.37 -3.52
C LEU A 143 0.41 -9.17 -3.38
N ASN A 144 0.38 -10.16 -2.49
CA ASN A 144 -0.82 -10.93 -2.22
C ASN A 144 -1.31 -10.71 -0.79
N GLY A 145 -2.60 -10.87 -0.59
CA GLY A 145 -3.23 -10.88 0.73
C GLY A 145 -4.30 -11.96 0.80
N ARG A 146 -5.04 -11.98 1.89
CA ARG A 146 -6.24 -12.80 1.98
C ARG A 146 -7.28 -12.18 1.05
N GLY A 147 -7.64 -12.89 -0.02
CA GLY A 147 -8.69 -12.42 -0.92
C GLY A 147 -10.00 -12.30 -0.16
N LEU A 148 -10.67 -11.16 -0.27
CA LEU A 148 -12.04 -10.99 0.19
C LEU A 148 -12.95 -11.86 -0.68
N ALA A 149 -13.13 -13.11 -0.28
CA ALA A 149 -14.27 -13.92 -0.72
C ALA A 149 -15.55 -13.29 -0.11
N GLY A 150 -15.98 -12.12 -0.61
CA GLY A 150 -17.10 -11.40 0.02
C GLY A 150 -17.48 -10.02 -0.53
N LEU A 151 -16.70 -9.40 -1.42
CA LEU A 151 -17.01 -8.03 -1.89
C LEU A 151 -18.35 -7.89 -2.63
N GLU A 152 -18.96 -8.99 -3.08
CA GLU A 152 -20.30 -8.96 -3.68
C GLU A 152 -21.39 -8.71 -2.63
N GLU A 153 -21.21 -9.14 -1.37
CA GLU A 153 -22.19 -8.94 -0.29
C GLU A 153 -22.11 -7.54 0.33
N ASP A 154 -20.92 -6.95 0.43
CA ASP A 154 -20.76 -5.61 1.02
C ASP A 154 -21.25 -4.48 0.11
N LYS A 155 -21.17 -4.68 -1.22
CA LYS A 155 -21.80 -3.76 -2.19
C LYS A 155 -23.32 -3.72 -2.02
N ALA A 156 -23.94 -4.85 -1.67
CA ALA A 156 -25.37 -4.92 -1.40
C ALA A 156 -25.74 -4.22 -0.08
N ARG A 157 -24.94 -4.37 0.97
CA ARG A 157 -25.19 -3.77 2.29
C ARG A 157 -25.15 -2.24 2.26
N PHE A 158 -24.21 -1.64 1.54
CA PHE A 158 -24.13 -0.17 1.43
C PHE A 158 -25.26 0.41 0.56
N SER A 159 -25.66 -0.29 -0.51
CA SER A 159 -26.81 0.11 -1.33
C SER A 159 -28.11 0.17 -0.51
N VAL A 160 -28.35 -0.83 0.35
CA VAL A 160 -29.51 -0.86 1.25
C VAL A 160 -29.43 0.25 2.31
N SER A 161 -28.25 0.52 2.87
CA SER A 161 -28.07 1.59 3.85
C SER A 161 -28.28 2.98 3.25
N SER A 162 -27.85 3.19 2.00
CA SER A 162 -28.01 4.46 1.29
C SER A 162 -29.47 4.72 0.90
N GLN A 163 -30.26 3.66 0.61
CA GLN A 163 -31.70 3.79 0.39
C GLN A 163 -32.48 4.10 1.67
N ASN A 164 -32.07 3.56 2.83
CA ASN A 164 -32.74 3.82 4.11
C ASN A 164 -32.44 5.21 4.69
N SER A 165 -31.31 5.84 4.34
CA SER A 165 -30.97 7.19 4.81
C SER A 165 -31.76 8.31 4.13
N VAL A 166 -32.51 8.01 3.05
CA VAL A 166 -33.32 8.99 2.29
C VAL A 166 -34.80 8.97 2.73
N MET A 167 -35.18 8.09 3.66
CA MET A 167 -36.57 7.94 4.16
C MET A 167 -36.76 8.36 5.63
N THR A 168 -35.91 9.20 6.20
CA THR A 168 -36.15 9.80 7.54
C THR A 168 -36.12 11.31 7.50
#